data_AF-A0A9W7NG92-F1
#
_entry.id   AF-A0A9W7NG92-F1
#
_cell.length_a   1.000
_cell.length_b   1.000
_cell.length_c   1.000
_cell.angle_alpha   90.00
_cell.angle_beta   90.00
_cell.angle_gamma   90.00
#
_symmetry.space_group_name_H-M   'P 1'
#
loop_
_entity.id
_entity.type
_entity.pdbx_description
1 polymer ?
#
loop_
_entity_poly.entity_id
_entity_poly.type
_entity_poly.pdbx_seq_one_letter_code
_entity_poly.pdbx_strand_id
1 'polypeptide(L)'
;MSAPTVFHEWRLLAGLDAFADAEEQGRQLNKNELTAAVGSFTGSDGRKFRDALVARGWLTILDPGGSNSPAKTRVTEKGWQRLGRPQPKPSSRGPRTRKCLKCTKPFQSEGAHNQMCARCRLQPERDIAF
;
A
#
# COMPACT_ATOMS: atom_id res chain seq x y z
N MET A 1 -19.14 -3.48 25.69
CA MET A 1 -17.85 -2.93 25.24
C MET A 1 -16.80 -4.00 25.48
N SER A 2 -16.35 -4.71 24.44
CA SER A 2 -15.38 -5.81 24.59
C SER A 2 -14.01 -5.27 24.97
N ALA A 3 -13.38 -5.83 26.00
CA ALA A 3 -12.05 -5.44 26.44
C ALA A 3 -11.05 -5.48 25.26
N PRO A 4 -10.14 -4.51 25.14
CA PRO A 4 -9.10 -4.56 24.12
C PRO A 4 -8.30 -5.83 24.32
N THR A 5 -8.26 -6.69 23.30
CA THR A 5 -7.41 -7.89 23.34
C THR A 5 -5.96 -7.42 23.50
N VAL A 6 -5.39 -7.66 24.68
CA VAL A 6 -4.03 -7.23 25.01
C VAL A 6 -3.07 -8.23 24.39
N PHE A 7 -2.53 -7.89 23.23
CA PHE A 7 -1.39 -8.61 22.67
C PHE A 7 -0.12 -8.20 23.41
N HIS A 8 0.75 -9.16 23.71
CA HIS A 8 2.07 -8.87 24.25
C HIS A 8 2.86 -7.96 23.29
N GLU A 9 3.62 -7.02 23.85
CA GLU A 9 4.36 -6.04 23.05
C GLU A 9 5.34 -6.69 22.08
N TRP A 10 6.08 -7.72 22.51
CA TRP A 10 7.00 -8.47 21.63
C TRP A 10 6.28 -9.03 20.40
N ARG A 11 5.02 -9.48 20.56
CA ARG A 11 4.21 -10.05 19.48
C ARG A 11 3.77 -8.96 18.50
N LEU A 12 3.42 -7.78 19.01
CA LEU A 12 3.11 -6.61 18.19
C LEU A 12 4.33 -6.12 17.41
N LEU A 13 5.52 -6.10 18.03
CA LEU A 13 6.76 -5.73 17.37
C LEU A 13 7.14 -6.74 16.27
N ALA A 14 7.06 -8.04 16.55
CA ALA A 14 7.31 -9.08 15.54
C ALA A 14 6.35 -8.96 14.34
N GLY A 15 5.08 -8.65 14.60
CA GLY A 15 4.11 -8.42 13.53
C GLY A 15 4.39 -7.15 12.74
N LEU A 16 4.75 -6.07 13.43
CA LEU A 16 5.15 -4.80 12.81
C LEU A 16 6.38 -4.98 11.91
N ASP A 17 7.36 -5.74 12.37
CA ASP A 17 8.57 -6.08 11.62
C ASP A 17 8.22 -6.84 10.33
N ALA A 18 7.34 -7.84 10.41
CA ALA A 18 6.86 -8.56 9.22
C ALA A 18 6.12 -7.64 8.23
N PHE A 19 5.30 -6.69 8.71
CA PHE A 19 4.66 -5.70 7.85
C PHE A 19 5.68 -4.78 7.17
N ALA A 20 6.72 -4.38 7.91
CA ALA A 20 7.80 -3.55 7.40
C ALA A 20 8.59 -4.29 6.31
N ASP A 21 8.99 -5.54 6.55
CA ASP A 21 9.69 -6.38 5.57
C ASP A 21 8.88 -6.58 4.28
N ALA A 22 7.57 -6.82 4.41
CA ALA A 22 6.70 -6.94 3.23
C ALA A 22 6.61 -5.61 2.46
N GLU A 23 6.49 -4.47 3.17
CA GLU A 23 6.44 -3.14 2.55
C GLU A 23 7.77 -2.76 1.87
N GLU A 24 8.90 -3.13 2.47
CA GLU A 24 10.24 -2.93 1.89
C GLU A 24 10.41 -3.73 0.58
N GLN A 25 9.86 -4.94 0.53
CA GLN A 25 9.80 -5.78 -0.67
C GLN A 25 8.73 -5.31 -1.68
N GLY A 26 8.02 -4.21 -1.41
CA GLY A 26 6.99 -3.66 -2.29
C GLY A 26 5.73 -4.54 -2.41
N ARG A 27 5.52 -5.45 -1.46
CA ARG A 27 4.39 -6.39 -1.42
C ARG A 27 3.53 -6.17 -0.18
N GLN A 28 2.43 -6.91 -0.10
CA GLN A 28 1.55 -6.91 1.07
C GLN A 28 1.77 -8.19 1.87
N LEU A 29 1.79 -8.08 3.19
CA LEU A 29 1.94 -9.21 4.08
C LEU A 29 0.70 -10.09 4.02
N ASN A 30 0.87 -11.38 3.72
CA ASN A 30 -0.25 -12.32 3.68
C ASN A 30 -0.53 -12.93 5.07
N LYS A 31 -1.67 -13.61 5.21
CA LYS A 31 -2.10 -14.23 6.48
C LYS A 31 -1.09 -15.26 7.01
N ASN A 32 -0.51 -16.07 6.14
CA ASN A 32 0.40 -17.14 6.53
C ASN A 32 1.72 -16.57 7.07
N GLU A 33 2.23 -15.51 6.44
CA GLU A 33 3.44 -14.82 6.87
C GLU A 33 3.24 -14.09 8.20
N LEU A 34 2.10 -13.41 8.38
CA LEU A 34 1.78 -12.81 9.66
C LEU A 34 1.66 -13.89 10.75
N THR A 35 1.05 -15.03 10.43
CA THR A 35 0.96 -16.18 11.35
C THR A 35 2.33 -16.77 11.67
N ALA A 36 3.24 -16.84 10.70
CA ALA A 36 4.61 -17.29 10.93
C ALA A 36 5.39 -16.33 11.82
N ALA A 37 5.20 -15.02 11.65
CA ALA A 37 5.93 -13.99 12.41
C ALA A 37 5.48 -13.89 13.88
N VAL A 38 4.17 -14.03 14.14
CA VAL A 38 3.59 -13.77 15.46
C VAL A 38 2.97 -15.00 16.10
N GLY A 39 3.04 -16.17 15.46
CA GLY A 39 2.37 -17.39 15.87
C GLY A 39 0.90 -17.46 15.49
N SER A 40 0.30 -18.63 15.71
CA SER A 40 -1.08 -18.95 15.30
C SER A 40 -2.11 -17.95 15.85
N PHE A 41 -3.04 -17.55 14.99
CA PHE A 41 -4.22 -16.77 15.33
C PHE A 41 -5.44 -17.68 15.39
N THR A 42 -6.31 -17.45 16.37
CA THR A 42 -7.60 -18.14 16.43
C THR A 42 -8.73 -17.22 15.97
N GLY A 43 -9.59 -17.69 15.05
CA GLY A 43 -10.74 -16.94 14.56
C GLY A 43 -10.40 -15.51 14.10
N SER A 44 -10.96 -14.52 14.79
CA SER A 44 -10.83 -13.09 14.45
C SER A 44 -9.57 -12.41 15.00
N ASP A 45 -8.64 -13.14 15.63
CA ASP A 45 -7.49 -12.53 16.31
C ASP A 45 -6.58 -11.75 15.36
N GLY A 46 -6.42 -12.18 14.11
CA GLY A 46 -5.61 -11.44 13.13
C GLY A 46 -6.19 -10.06 12.77
N ARG A 47 -7.51 -9.88 12.85
CA ARG A 47 -8.14 -8.56 12.69
C ARG A 47 -7.85 -7.69 13.91
N LYS A 48 -8.13 -8.20 15.11
CA LYS A 48 -7.87 -7.50 16.37
C LYS A 48 -6.40 -7.10 16.54
N PHE A 49 -5.49 -7.95 16.05
CA PHE A 49 -4.05 -7.69 16.05
C PHE A 49 -3.68 -6.47 15.19
N ARG A 50 -4.25 -6.39 13.97
CA ARG A 50 -4.08 -5.21 13.11
C ARG A 50 -4.69 -3.97 13.76
N ASP A 51 -5.88 -4.08 14.33
CA ASP A 51 -6.52 -2.97 15.04
C ASP A 51 -5.65 -2.49 16.22
N ALA A 52 -4.96 -3.39 16.93
CA ALA A 52 -4.04 -3.05 18.01
C ALA A 52 -2.77 -2.30 17.55
N LEU A 53 -2.28 -2.59 16.33
CA LEU A 53 -1.19 -1.84 15.69
C LEU A 53 -1.67 -0.46 15.19
N VAL A 54 -2.89 -0.40 14.67
CA VAL A 54 -3.54 0.86 14.23
C VAL A 54 -3.80 1.78 15.41
N ALA A 55 -4.32 1.27 16.52
CA ALA A 55 -4.58 2.05 17.73
C ALA A 55 -3.31 2.67 18.33
N ARG A 56 -2.14 2.05 18.10
CA ARG A 56 -0.83 2.61 18.51
C ARG A 56 -0.28 3.64 17.52
N GLY A 57 -0.92 3.75 16.35
CA GLY A 57 -0.46 4.55 15.23
C GLY A 57 0.80 3.99 14.59
N TRP A 58 1.02 2.67 14.64
CA TRP A 58 2.17 2.03 13.96
C TRP A 58 1.80 1.52 12.57
N LEU A 59 0.54 1.15 12.36
CA LEU A 59 0.00 0.67 11.10
C LEU A 59 -1.18 1.54 10.66
N THR A 60 -1.39 1.69 9.36
CA THR A 60 -2.61 2.26 8.79
C THR A 60 -3.21 1.27 7.80
N ILE A 61 -4.54 1.22 7.75
CA ILE A 61 -5.29 0.39 6.81
C ILE A 61 -5.66 1.29 5.63
N LEU A 62 -5.05 1.03 4.47
CA LEU A 62 -5.35 1.77 3.24
C LEU A 62 -6.63 1.26 2.59
N ASP A 63 -6.84 -0.05 2.66
CA ASP A 63 -8.05 -0.72 2.16
C ASP A 63 -8.40 -1.83 3.15
N PRO A 64 -9.61 -1.85 3.75
CA PRO A 64 -9.99 -2.85 4.74
C PRO A 64 -10.08 -4.27 4.16
N GLY A 65 -10.00 -4.43 2.83
CA GLY A 65 -10.22 -5.69 2.15
C GLY A 65 -11.70 -6.06 2.13
N GLY A 66 -12.02 -7.06 1.30
CA GLY A 66 -13.35 -7.66 1.22
C GLY A 66 -13.28 -9.16 1.42
N SER A 67 -14.40 -9.86 1.29
CA SER A 67 -14.49 -11.31 1.52
C SER A 67 -13.46 -12.15 0.76
N ASN A 68 -12.99 -11.68 -0.41
CA ASN A 68 -11.99 -12.35 -1.25
C ASN A 68 -10.70 -11.52 -1.47
N SER A 69 -10.45 -10.47 -0.69
CA SER A 69 -9.26 -9.63 -0.88
C SER A 69 -8.60 -9.27 0.45
N PRO A 70 -7.28 -9.49 0.60
CA PRO A 70 -6.57 -9.12 1.81
C PRO A 70 -6.61 -7.60 1.98
N ALA A 71 -6.78 -7.15 3.24
CA ALA A 71 -6.68 -5.74 3.56
C ALA A 71 -5.30 -5.21 3.16
N LYS A 72 -5.26 -4.05 2.52
CA LYS A 72 -4.02 -3.36 2.21
C LYS A 72 -3.64 -2.52 3.41
N THR A 73 -2.47 -2.79 3.95
CA THR A 73 -1.94 -2.10 5.12
C THR A 73 -0.63 -1.43 4.76
N ARG A 74 -0.31 -0.40 5.54
CA ARG A 74 0.95 0.32 5.42
C ARG A 74 1.51 0.64 6.80
N VAL A 75 2.81 0.47 6.96
CA VAL A 75 3.53 0.87 8.16
C VAL A 75 3.71 2.39 8.14
N THR A 76 3.21 3.02 9.19
CA THR A 76 3.30 4.48 9.38
C THR A 76 4.72 4.90 9.75
N GLU A 77 5.04 6.19 9.61
CA GLU A 77 6.34 6.73 10.03
C GLU A 77 6.68 6.37 11.49
N LYS A 78 5.69 6.47 12.41
CA LYS A 78 5.86 6.09 13.81
C LYS A 78 6.14 4.60 14.00
N GLY A 79 5.58 3.74 13.14
CA GLY A 79 5.89 2.31 13.11
C GLY A 79 7.34 2.05 12.70
N TRP A 80 7.81 2.71 11.66
CA TRP A 80 9.21 2.64 11.21
C TRP A 80 10.20 3.16 12.27
N GLN A 81 9.87 4.29 12.90
CA GLN A 81 10.64 4.84 14.02
C GLN A 81 10.70 3.86 15.20
N ARG A 82 9.59 3.16 15.51
CA ARG A 82 9.55 2.18 16.59
C ARG A 82 10.45 0.97 16.31
N LEU A 83 10.59 0.58 15.04
CA LEU A 83 11.51 -0.47 14.59
C LEU A 83 12.97 0.01 14.49
N GLY A 84 13.23 1.32 14.56
CA GLY A 84 14.56 1.88 14.33
C GLY A 84 15.02 1.76 12.87
N ARG A 85 14.09 1.56 11.93
CA ARG A 85 14.37 1.39 10.50
C ARG A 85 13.93 2.62 9.70
N PRO A 86 14.64 3.01 8.62
CA PRO A 86 14.19 4.09 7.75
C PRO A 86 12.92 3.67 6.99
N GLN A 87 11.92 4.54 6.93
CA GLN A 87 10.72 4.27 6.14
C GLN A 87 11.09 4.21 4.64
N PRO A 88 10.71 3.14 3.90
CA PRO A 88 10.85 3.12 2.47
C PRO A 88 10.00 4.26 1.91
N LYS A 89 10.64 5.16 1.15
CA LYS A 89 9.93 6.22 0.45
C LYS A 89 8.80 5.55 -0.35
N PRO A 90 7.55 6.05 -0.27
CA PRO A 90 6.49 5.50 -1.11
C PRO A 90 7.06 5.46 -2.52
N SER A 91 6.96 4.31 -3.20
CA SER A 91 7.14 4.28 -4.63
C SER A 91 6.02 5.15 -5.19
N SER A 92 6.30 6.44 -5.29
CA SER A 92 5.66 7.30 -6.25
C SER A 92 5.88 6.53 -7.54
N ARG A 93 4.83 5.82 -7.99
CA ARG A 93 4.59 5.68 -9.41
C ARG A 93 4.43 7.11 -9.90
N GLY A 94 5.56 7.82 -9.99
CA GLY A 94 5.66 9.09 -10.68
C GLY A 94 5.11 8.85 -12.07
N PRO A 95 4.62 9.91 -12.73
CA PRO A 95 4.01 9.77 -14.03
C PRO A 95 4.95 8.95 -14.93
N ARG A 96 4.50 7.75 -15.31
CA ARG A 96 5.33 6.85 -16.12
C ARG A 96 5.57 7.56 -17.43
N THR A 97 6.83 7.75 -17.81
CA THR A 97 7.17 8.24 -19.14
C THR A 97 6.72 7.20 -20.16
N ARG A 98 5.69 7.53 -20.95
CA ARG A 98 5.14 6.67 -22.02
C ARG A 98 5.26 7.38 -23.35
N LYS A 99 5.29 6.63 -24.46
CA LYS A 99 5.17 7.21 -25.80
C LYS A 99 3.69 7.51 -26.08
N CYS A 100 3.41 8.70 -26.59
CA CYS A 100 2.06 9.07 -27.01
C CYS A 100 1.62 8.24 -28.23
N LEU A 101 0.40 7.69 -28.22
CA LEU A 101 -0.11 6.93 -29.38
C LEU A 101 -0.22 7.78 -30.66
N LYS A 102 -0.51 9.08 -30.57
CA LYS A 102 -0.70 9.96 -31.74
C LYS A 102 0.61 10.48 -32.32
N CYS A 103 1.55 10.91 -31.46
CA CYS A 103 2.78 11.58 -31.92
C CYS A 103 4.08 10.86 -31.55
N THR A 104 4.00 9.67 -30.92
CA THR A 104 5.11 8.82 -30.45
C THR A 104 6.10 9.46 -29.47
N LYS A 105 5.96 10.76 -29.17
CA LYS A 105 6.81 11.49 -28.24
C LYS A 105 6.64 10.97 -26.81
N PRO A 106 7.73 10.90 -26.02
CA PRO A 106 7.64 10.58 -24.60
C PRO A 106 6.88 11.68 -23.86
N PHE A 107 5.98 11.28 -22.95
CA PHE A 107 5.25 12.18 -22.08
C PHE A 107 5.00 11.55 -20.72
N GLN A 108 4.81 12.40 -19.70
CA GLN A 108 4.46 11.99 -18.35
C GLN A 108 2.97 11.62 -18.27
N SER A 109 2.68 10.34 -18.07
CA SER A 109 1.31 9.83 -18.01
C SER A 109 0.74 9.93 -16.59
N GLU A 110 -0.25 10.82 -16.40
CA GLU A 110 -1.00 11.01 -15.15
C GLU A 110 -2.11 9.94 -14.93
N GLY A 111 -1.77 8.66 -15.09
CA GLY A 111 -2.70 7.56 -14.78
C GLY A 111 -2.49 6.32 -15.65
N ALA A 112 -2.87 5.15 -15.14
CA ALA A 112 -2.62 3.86 -15.80
C ALA A 112 -3.22 3.78 -17.23
N HIS A 113 -4.31 4.49 -17.48
CA HIS A 113 -5.06 4.49 -18.74
C HIS A 113 -4.70 5.65 -19.68
N ASN A 114 -3.86 6.61 -19.26
CA ASN A 114 -3.52 7.74 -20.13
C ASN A 114 -2.41 7.36 -21.12
N GLN A 115 -2.75 7.30 -22.42
CA GLN A 115 -1.83 6.95 -23.51
C GLN A 115 -1.58 8.11 -24.51
N MET A 116 -2.13 9.31 -24.24
CA MET A 116 -1.96 10.47 -25.12
C MET A 116 -1.35 11.64 -24.36
N CYS A 117 -0.41 12.35 -24.99
CA CYS A 117 0.14 13.57 -24.40
C CYS A 117 -0.92 14.69 -24.40
N ALA A 118 -0.77 15.65 -23.49
CA ALA A 118 -1.70 16.77 -23.34
C ALA A 118 -1.95 17.52 -24.67
N ARG A 119 -0.90 17.73 -25.47
CA ARG A 119 -0.99 18.39 -26.78
C ARG A 119 -1.88 17.62 -27.76
N CYS A 120 -1.75 16.30 -27.82
CA CYS A 120 -2.56 15.46 -28.72
C CYS A 120 -3.98 15.26 -28.20
N ARG A 121 -4.20 15.30 -26.89
CA ARG A 121 -5.52 15.21 -26.27
C ARG A 121 -6.35 16.47 -26.50
N LEU A 122 -5.71 17.65 -26.53
CA LEU A 122 -6.36 18.94 -26.76
C LEU A 122 -6.54 19.30 -28.25
N GLN A 123 -6.05 18.46 -29.16
CA GLN A 123 -6.22 18.63 -30.61
C GLN A 123 -6.95 17.41 -31.20
N PRO A 124 -8.26 17.24 -30.92
CA PRO A 124 -9.04 16.17 -31.53
C PRO A 124 -9.05 16.31 -33.06
N GLU A 125 -9.47 17.43 -33.63
CA GLU A 125 -9.47 17.66 -35.08
C GLU A 125 -9.36 19.15 -35.41
N ARG A 126 -8.40 19.52 -36.26
CA ARG A 126 -8.51 20.68 -37.15
C ARG A 126 -8.24 20.16 -38.56
N ASP A 127 -9.19 19.39 -39.07
CA ASP A 127 -9.16 18.88 -40.44
C ASP A 127 -10.57 18.93 -41.03
N ILE A 128 -11.10 20.14 -41.18
CA ILE A 128 -12.07 20.47 -42.22
C ILE A 128 -11.81 21.92 -42.64
N ALA A 129 -10.96 22.10 -43.64
CA ALA A 129 -11.02 23.28 -44.50
C ALA A 129 -11.90 22.88 -45.70
N PHE A 130 -13.06 23.52 -45.81
CA PHE A 130 -13.90 23.51 -47.01
C PHE A 130 -13.28 24.40 -48.08
#